data_AF-A1CMC9-F1
#
_entry.id   AF-A1CMC9-F1
#
_cell.length_a   1.000
_cell.length_b   1.000
_cell.length_c   1.000
_cell.angle_alpha   90.00
_cell.angle_beta   90.00
_cell.angle_gamma   90.00
#
_symmetry.space_group_name_H-M   'P 1'
#
loop_
_entity.id
_entity.type
_entity.pdbx_description
1 polymer ?
#
loop_
_entity_poly.entity_id
_entity_poly.type
_entity_poly.pdbx_seq_one_letter_code
_entity_poly.pdbx_strand_id
1 'polypeptide(L)'
;MASSNLSHRQTHNLLLISKLLSLRDTASPLTLVLDSLEQPATPLIHEYIRRAKLSKVHVTLIAFETLKPFEGVDAFIRARRKTPAEIAKEVGAAYQPTSNSPLRRRLILIDSINPLLRSKKADAQFHLPTFLGSFITPLGPPPTKIETSLVVTFHQDVPNPHHVMPYAPSPLSMLSYLATTVIKLHSFSHILAQKAARDRSLAAPVFGLEEEQDGVLLGRLDKASGNGSTEGVVLEMEHRRKSGRGVLEWYVLPPASRYSPQHVKEVVILLDDHPLYRPPVNTDFNMENEEPESTFELRLTERQRRDREGVVLPYFDAQQGDGPGEGGRILYDMGEEDDFDEEEDEI
;
A
#
# COMPACT_ATOMS: atom_id res chain seq x y z
N MET A 1 12.02 19.69 -16.23
CA MET A 1 10.99 18.78 -16.78
C MET A 1 10.95 17.46 -16.01
N ALA A 2 12.03 16.67 -15.91
CA ALA A 2 12.00 15.41 -15.17
C ALA A 2 11.90 15.57 -13.63
N SER A 3 12.57 16.56 -13.04
CA SER A 3 12.53 16.82 -11.59
C SER A 3 11.17 17.31 -11.08
N SER A 4 10.48 18.14 -11.86
CA SER A 4 9.13 18.65 -11.54
C SER A 4 8.09 17.52 -11.52
N ASN A 5 8.19 16.58 -12.46
CA ASN A 5 7.30 15.41 -12.54
C ASN A 5 7.52 14.46 -11.35
N LEU A 6 8.77 14.30 -10.90
CA LEU A 6 9.09 13.52 -9.70
C LEU A 6 8.53 14.16 -8.43
N SER A 7 8.71 15.47 -8.23
CA SER A 7 8.13 16.16 -7.08
C SER A 7 6.60 16.08 -7.07
N HIS A 8 5.97 16.20 -8.25
CA HIS A 8 4.53 16.09 -8.39
C HIS A 8 4.02 14.69 -8.00
N ARG A 9 4.68 13.63 -8.51
CA ARG A 9 4.38 12.24 -8.15
C ARG A 9 4.53 12.00 -6.64
N GLN A 10 5.60 12.52 -6.04
CA GLN A 10 5.83 12.37 -4.60
C GLN A 10 4.72 13.02 -3.77
N THR A 11 4.34 14.25 -4.10
CA THR A 11 3.25 14.95 -3.41
C THR A 11 1.92 14.24 -3.59
N HIS A 12 1.61 13.78 -4.80
CA HIS A 12 0.39 13.04 -5.10
C HIS A 12 0.30 11.76 -4.26
N ASN A 13 1.38 10.99 -4.20
CA ASN A 13 1.40 9.71 -3.49
C ASN A 13 1.31 9.89 -1.96
N LEU A 14 1.96 10.91 -1.40
CA LEU A 14 1.83 11.25 0.02
C LEU A 14 0.41 11.73 0.37
N LEU A 15 -0.24 12.48 -0.51
CA LEU A 15 -1.64 12.88 -0.33
C LEU A 15 -2.58 11.67 -0.42
N LEU A 16 -2.33 10.75 -1.35
CA LEU A 16 -3.10 9.51 -1.51
C LEU A 16 -3.07 8.66 -0.24
N ILE A 17 -1.88 8.33 0.28
CA ILE A 17 -1.78 7.53 1.51
C ILE A 17 -2.39 8.27 2.70
N SER A 18 -2.23 9.60 2.78
CA SER A 18 -2.86 10.41 3.81
C SER A 18 -4.38 10.30 3.77
N LYS A 19 -4.98 10.39 2.56
CA LYS A 19 -6.42 10.26 2.33
C LYS A 19 -6.93 8.87 2.72
N LEU A 20 -6.22 7.81 2.33
CA LEU A 20 -6.57 6.42 2.65
C LEU A 20 -6.51 6.15 4.15
N LEU A 21 -5.43 6.54 4.83
CA LEU A 21 -5.28 6.31 6.27
C LEU A 21 -6.18 7.20 7.14
N SER A 22 -6.54 8.40 6.65
CA SER A 22 -7.45 9.32 7.37
C SER A 22 -8.93 9.07 7.09
N LEU A 23 -9.25 8.11 6.21
CA LEU A 23 -10.62 7.71 5.86
C LEU A 23 -11.46 8.90 5.34
N ARG A 24 -10.82 9.80 4.60
CA ARG A 24 -11.52 10.93 3.97
C ARG A 24 -12.26 10.45 2.72
N ASP A 25 -13.45 10.98 2.52
CA ASP A 25 -14.33 10.75 1.36
C ASP A 25 -14.62 9.29 1.04
N THR A 26 -14.55 8.39 2.03
CA THR A 26 -14.66 6.93 1.81
C THR A 26 -13.74 6.43 0.68
N ALA A 27 -12.51 6.95 0.61
CA ALA A 27 -11.56 6.65 -0.46
C ALA A 27 -11.33 5.15 -0.68
N SER A 28 -11.45 4.33 0.37
CA SER A 28 -11.48 2.88 0.28
C SER A 28 -12.64 2.32 1.13
N PRO A 29 -13.68 1.72 0.52
CA PRO A 29 -14.72 1.03 1.27
C PRO A 29 -14.20 -0.27 1.92
N LEU A 30 -13.28 -0.98 1.26
CA LEU A 30 -12.63 -2.18 1.78
C LEU A 30 -11.10 -2.08 1.57
N THR A 31 -10.39 -1.94 2.68
CA THR A 31 -8.93 -2.04 2.75
C THR A 31 -8.53 -3.42 3.30
N LEU A 32 -7.73 -4.16 2.55
CA LEU A 32 -7.14 -5.42 2.97
C LEU A 32 -5.71 -5.17 3.47
N VAL A 33 -5.42 -5.56 4.70
CA VAL A 33 -4.07 -5.51 5.29
C VAL A 33 -3.52 -6.92 5.28
N LEU A 34 -2.41 -7.11 4.57
CA LEU A 34 -1.67 -8.36 4.51
C LEU A 34 -0.46 -8.24 5.42
N ASP A 35 -0.46 -8.99 6.51
CA ASP A 35 0.64 -9.03 7.44
C ASP A 35 1.25 -10.43 7.52
N SER A 36 2.32 -10.55 8.30
CA SER A 36 3.08 -11.77 8.48
C SER A 36 3.66 -11.82 9.90
N LEU A 37 4.25 -12.95 10.27
CA LEU A 37 4.93 -13.15 11.54
C LEU A 37 6.13 -12.21 11.69
N GLU A 38 6.81 -11.88 10.58
CA GLU A 38 7.92 -10.94 10.59
C GLU A 38 7.45 -9.49 10.82
N GLN A 39 6.23 -9.15 10.40
CA GLN A 39 5.68 -7.81 10.57
C GLN A 39 4.15 -7.84 10.79
N PRO A 40 3.69 -7.78 12.06
CA PRO A 40 2.26 -7.78 12.37
C PRO A 40 1.59 -6.45 12.00
N ALA A 41 0.27 -6.49 11.80
CA ALA A 41 -0.55 -5.33 11.44
C ALA A 41 -0.79 -4.31 12.57
N THR A 42 -0.49 -4.66 13.81
CA THR A 42 -0.79 -3.84 15.00
C THR A 42 -0.32 -2.38 14.89
N PRO A 43 0.91 -2.06 14.41
CA PRO A 43 1.33 -0.66 14.28
C PRO A 43 0.48 0.15 13.30
N LEU A 44 0.06 -0.46 12.18
CA LEU A 44 -0.82 0.18 11.21
C LEU A 44 -2.25 0.34 11.77
N ILE A 45 -2.76 -0.67 12.48
CA ILE A 45 -4.07 -0.61 13.14
C ILE A 45 -4.10 0.55 14.17
N HIS A 46 -3.04 0.70 14.98
CA HIS A 46 -2.93 1.83 15.89
C HIS A 46 -2.93 3.18 15.16
N GLU A 47 -2.29 3.25 14.00
CA GLU A 47 -2.29 4.48 13.19
C GLU A 47 -3.69 4.81 12.64
N TYR A 48 -4.45 3.82 12.19
CA TYR A 48 -5.86 4.00 11.82
C TYR A 48 -6.69 4.51 13.00
N ILE A 49 -6.56 3.91 14.18
CA ILE A 49 -7.30 4.32 15.39
C ILE A 49 -6.94 5.75 15.79
N ARG A 50 -5.64 6.09 15.73
CA ARG A 50 -5.16 7.44 16.05
C ARG A 50 -5.76 8.48 15.10
N ARG A 51 -5.72 8.24 13.78
CA ARG A 51 -6.29 9.14 12.77
C ARG A 51 -7.81 9.24 12.88
N ALA A 52 -8.50 8.14 13.15
CA ALA A 52 -9.94 8.11 13.36
C ALA A 52 -10.36 8.93 14.58
N LYS A 53 -9.62 8.86 15.69
CA LYS A 53 -9.82 9.72 16.86
C LYS A 53 -9.67 11.20 16.52
N LEU A 54 -8.63 11.56 15.78
CA LEU A 54 -8.41 12.95 15.36
C LEU A 54 -9.52 13.48 14.45
N SER A 55 -10.07 12.62 13.59
CA SER A 55 -11.15 12.97 12.68
C SER A 55 -12.55 12.77 13.26
N LYS A 56 -12.66 12.41 14.55
CA LYS A 56 -13.90 12.10 15.26
C LYS A 56 -14.73 11.07 14.48
N VAL A 57 -14.14 9.94 14.14
CA VAL A 57 -14.79 8.80 13.46
C VAL A 57 -15.07 7.74 14.52
N HIS A 58 -16.25 7.11 14.47
CA HIS A 58 -16.57 6.01 15.39
C HIS A 58 -15.77 4.77 15.00
N VAL A 59 -14.99 4.20 15.92
CA VAL A 59 -14.15 3.03 15.70
C VAL A 59 -14.76 1.79 16.35
N THR A 60 -15.14 0.81 15.53
CA THR A 60 -15.55 -0.52 15.98
C THR A 60 -14.43 -1.52 15.69
N LEU A 61 -13.92 -2.22 16.72
CA LEU A 61 -12.97 -3.32 16.57
C LEU A 61 -13.68 -4.67 16.73
N ILE A 62 -13.62 -5.49 15.69
CA ILE A 62 -14.02 -6.90 15.68
C ILE A 62 -12.78 -7.72 16.00
N ALA A 63 -12.80 -8.36 17.15
CA ALA A 63 -11.66 -9.03 17.75
C ALA A 63 -11.82 -10.56 17.76
N PHE A 64 -11.12 -11.25 16.87
CA PHE A 64 -10.98 -12.70 16.83
C PHE A 64 -9.83 -13.20 17.71
N GLU A 65 -8.70 -12.48 17.70
CA GLU A 65 -7.48 -12.84 18.42
C GLU A 65 -7.07 -11.78 19.46
N THR A 66 -7.50 -10.54 19.27
CA THR A 66 -7.25 -9.44 20.19
C THR A 66 -8.04 -9.63 21.49
N LEU A 67 -7.34 -9.80 22.62
CA LEU A 67 -7.99 -10.06 23.91
C LEU A 67 -8.38 -8.77 24.66
N LYS A 68 -7.58 -7.72 24.52
CA LYS A 68 -7.76 -6.42 25.18
C LYS A 68 -8.04 -5.35 24.13
N PRO A 69 -9.01 -4.45 24.36
CA PRO A 69 -9.28 -3.37 23.43
C PRO A 69 -8.07 -2.44 23.31
N PHE A 70 -7.80 -1.97 22.09
CA PHE A 70 -6.82 -0.92 21.85
C PHE A 70 -7.33 0.43 22.39
N GLU A 71 -6.40 1.31 22.76
CA GLU A 71 -6.75 2.63 23.28
C GLU A 71 -7.42 3.50 22.21
N GLY A 72 -8.72 3.73 22.35
CA GLY A 72 -9.48 4.59 21.43
C GLY A 72 -10.46 3.93 20.52
N VAL A 73 -10.68 2.64 20.72
CA VAL A 73 -11.82 1.95 20.15
C VAL A 73 -13.08 2.35 20.94
N ASP A 74 -14.13 2.76 20.23
CA ASP A 74 -15.42 3.12 20.83
C ASP A 74 -16.26 1.87 21.14
N ALA A 75 -16.21 0.86 20.25
CA ALA A 75 -16.92 -0.41 20.41
C ALA A 75 -15.99 -1.60 20.19
N PHE A 76 -15.94 -2.50 21.18
CA PHE A 76 -15.09 -3.71 21.14
C PHE A 76 -15.94 -4.97 21.09
N ILE A 77 -15.87 -5.70 19.99
CA ILE A 77 -16.71 -6.87 19.69
C ILE A 77 -15.86 -8.11 19.70
N ARG A 78 -16.02 -8.96 20.73
CA ARG A 78 -15.33 -10.26 20.79
C ARG A 78 -15.99 -11.23 19.82
N ALA A 79 -15.35 -11.52 18.70
CA ALA A 79 -15.87 -12.40 17.65
C ALA A 79 -15.56 -13.89 17.89
N ARG A 80 -14.66 -14.20 18.83
CA ARG A 80 -14.26 -15.58 19.13
C ARG A 80 -15.48 -16.46 19.48
N ARG A 81 -15.64 -17.57 18.73
CA ARG A 81 -16.70 -18.59 18.87
C ARG A 81 -18.12 -18.14 18.48
N LYS A 82 -18.31 -16.92 17.97
CA LYS A 82 -19.59 -16.41 17.46
C LYS A 82 -19.84 -16.83 16.02
N THR A 83 -21.10 -16.87 15.62
CA THR A 83 -21.47 -17.06 14.20
C THR A 83 -21.35 -15.74 13.44
N PRO A 84 -21.16 -15.76 12.11
CA PRO A 84 -21.12 -14.53 11.31
C PRO A 84 -22.37 -13.66 11.48
N ALA A 85 -23.55 -14.27 11.61
CA ALA A 85 -24.82 -13.57 11.84
C ALA A 85 -24.86 -12.86 13.22
N GLU A 86 -24.35 -13.50 14.27
CA GLU A 86 -24.22 -12.89 15.60
C GLU A 86 -23.27 -11.68 15.57
N ILE A 87 -22.12 -11.81 14.90
CA ILE A 87 -21.15 -10.72 14.75
C ILE A 87 -21.81 -9.55 14.01
N ALA A 88 -22.49 -9.80 12.88
CA ALA A 88 -23.17 -8.76 12.11
C ALA A 88 -24.23 -8.02 12.95
N LYS A 89 -25.01 -8.76 13.75
CA LYS A 89 -26.02 -8.18 14.64
C LYS A 89 -25.39 -7.29 15.72
N GLU A 90 -24.31 -7.73 16.35
CA GLU A 90 -23.63 -6.96 17.40
C GLU A 90 -22.92 -5.71 16.84
N VAL A 91 -22.31 -5.83 15.66
CA VAL A 91 -21.73 -4.68 14.94
C VAL A 91 -22.81 -3.67 14.57
N GLY A 92 -23.98 -4.13 14.14
CA GLY A 92 -25.14 -3.26 13.89
C GLY A 92 -25.61 -2.55 15.16
N ALA A 93 -25.69 -3.26 16.29
CA ALA A 93 -26.13 -2.71 17.57
C ALA A 93 -25.12 -1.73 18.19
N ALA A 94 -23.82 -1.93 17.94
CA ALA A 94 -22.75 -1.09 18.48
C ALA A 94 -22.76 0.36 17.95
N TYR A 95 -23.42 0.58 16.81
CA TYR A 95 -23.51 1.90 16.19
C TYR A 95 -24.97 2.35 16.10
N GLN A 96 -25.39 3.17 17.07
CA GLN A 96 -26.68 3.84 17.02
C GLN A 96 -26.45 5.34 16.84
N PRO A 97 -26.77 5.92 15.67
CA PRO A 97 -26.66 7.35 15.47
C PRO A 97 -27.67 8.05 16.39
N THR A 98 -27.19 8.62 17.50
CA THR A 98 -28.02 9.44 18.39
C THR A 98 -28.24 10.83 17.76
N SER A 99 -29.42 11.41 17.92
CA SER A 99 -29.79 12.74 17.38
C SER A 99 -28.82 13.87 17.78
N ASN A 100 -28.07 13.70 18.88
CA ASN A 100 -27.18 14.72 19.44
C ASN A 100 -25.72 14.60 18.96
N SER A 101 -25.36 13.56 18.21
CA SER A 101 -24.04 13.41 17.60
C SER A 101 -24.17 12.67 16.28
N PRO A 102 -24.34 13.40 15.15
CA PRO A 102 -24.36 12.80 13.83
C PRO A 102 -22.91 12.49 13.42
N LEU A 103 -22.28 11.55 14.12
CA LEU A 103 -21.12 10.87 13.56
C LEU A 103 -21.62 10.27 12.23
N ARG A 104 -21.13 10.80 11.11
CA ARG A 104 -21.52 10.33 9.78
C ARG A 104 -20.59 9.23 9.28
N ARG A 105 -19.42 9.10 9.90
CA ARG A 105 -18.33 8.22 9.49
C ARG A 105 -18.05 7.17 10.54
N ARG A 106 -17.88 5.94 10.07
CA ARG A 106 -17.60 4.76 10.87
C ARG A 106 -16.41 4.00 10.30
N LEU A 107 -15.48 3.63 11.15
CA LEU A 107 -14.38 2.71 10.86
C LEU A 107 -14.67 1.37 11.51
N ILE A 108 -14.66 0.29 10.72
CA ILE A 108 -14.74 -1.07 11.23
C ILE A 108 -13.40 -1.75 10.98
N LEU A 109 -12.76 -2.20 12.05
CA LEU A 109 -11.49 -2.91 12.03
C LEU A 109 -11.74 -4.38 12.33
N ILE A 110 -11.24 -5.28 11.48
CA ILE A 110 -11.17 -6.73 11.74
C ILE A 110 -9.72 -7.09 11.99
N ASP A 111 -9.43 -7.54 13.22
CA ASP A 111 -8.06 -7.88 13.63
C ASP A 111 -7.48 -9.10 12.91
N SER A 112 -8.32 -10.09 12.59
CA SER A 112 -7.92 -11.29 11.88
C SER A 112 -9.13 -11.96 11.23
N ILE A 113 -9.14 -12.10 9.90
CA ILE A 113 -10.22 -12.81 9.20
C ILE A 113 -9.99 -14.34 9.15
N ASN A 114 -8.76 -14.80 9.36
CA ASN A 114 -8.36 -16.21 9.21
C ASN A 114 -9.20 -17.17 10.08
N PRO A 115 -9.53 -16.87 11.36
CA PRO A 115 -10.37 -17.76 12.17
C PRO A 115 -11.78 -17.95 11.61
N LEU A 116 -12.32 -16.95 10.94
CA LEU A 116 -13.64 -17.01 10.31
C LEU A 116 -13.62 -17.88 9.05
N LEU A 117 -12.55 -17.82 8.26
CA LEU A 117 -12.35 -18.69 7.08
C LEU A 117 -12.20 -20.17 7.44
N ARG A 118 -11.73 -20.48 8.65
CA ARG A 118 -11.55 -21.87 9.15
C ARG A 118 -12.72 -22.38 9.98
N SER A 119 -13.68 -21.53 10.30
CA SER A 119 -14.69 -21.86 11.29
C SER A 119 -15.59 -23.00 10.79
N LYS A 120 -15.53 -24.16 11.45
CA LYS A 120 -16.49 -25.26 11.23
C LYS A 120 -17.93 -24.91 11.63
N LYS A 121 -18.12 -23.76 12.32
CA LYS A 121 -19.42 -23.20 12.66
C LYS A 121 -19.93 -22.19 11.62
N ALA A 122 -19.14 -21.90 10.58
CA ALA A 122 -19.68 -21.18 9.45
C ALA A 122 -20.73 -22.07 8.78
N ASP A 123 -21.93 -21.53 8.55
CA ASP A 123 -22.98 -22.26 7.87
C ASP A 123 -22.48 -22.76 6.51
N ALA A 124 -23.04 -23.86 6.01
CA ALA A 124 -22.71 -24.40 4.68
C ALA A 124 -22.93 -23.38 3.54
N GLN A 125 -23.66 -22.29 3.82
CA GLN A 125 -23.96 -21.17 2.93
C GLN A 125 -23.18 -19.89 3.28
N PHE A 126 -22.12 -19.97 4.08
CA PHE A 126 -21.33 -18.80 4.42
C PHE A 126 -20.60 -18.25 3.19
N HIS A 127 -20.95 -17.03 2.80
CA HIS A 127 -20.31 -16.29 1.74
C HIS A 127 -19.59 -15.06 2.31
N LEU A 128 -18.25 -15.10 2.26
CA LEU A 128 -17.39 -14.02 2.72
C LEU A 128 -17.73 -12.65 2.09
N PRO A 129 -17.97 -12.53 0.77
CA PRO A 129 -18.30 -11.25 0.17
C PRO A 129 -19.59 -10.65 0.74
N THR A 130 -20.62 -11.47 0.94
CA THR A 130 -21.90 -11.05 1.50
C THR A 130 -21.74 -10.60 2.96
N PHE A 131 -20.92 -11.31 3.74
CA PHE A 131 -20.62 -10.94 5.11
C PHE A 131 -19.91 -9.58 5.20
N LEU A 132 -18.84 -9.37 4.43
CA LEU A 132 -18.12 -8.09 4.41
C LEU A 132 -19.00 -6.95 3.87
N GLY A 133 -19.78 -7.23 2.81
CA GLY A 133 -20.71 -6.28 2.22
C GLY A 133 -21.81 -5.80 3.18
N SER A 134 -22.24 -6.65 4.12
CA SER A 134 -23.23 -6.29 5.14
C SER A 134 -22.79 -5.16 6.07
N PHE A 135 -21.47 -4.96 6.24
CA PHE A 135 -20.91 -3.88 7.03
C PHE A 135 -20.83 -2.56 6.26
N ILE A 136 -20.60 -2.63 4.94
CA ILE A 136 -20.46 -1.47 4.07
C ILE A 136 -21.85 -0.91 3.71
N THR A 137 -22.78 -1.80 3.33
CA THR A 137 -24.14 -1.45 2.92
C THR A 137 -25.14 -2.16 3.85
N PRO A 138 -25.53 -1.54 4.97
CA PRO A 138 -26.49 -2.16 5.89
C PRO A 138 -27.86 -2.32 5.23
N LEU A 139 -28.49 -3.49 5.40
CA LEU A 139 -29.74 -3.91 4.74
C LEU A 139 -31.02 -3.19 5.22
N GLY A 140 -30.92 -2.13 6.04
CA GLY A 140 -32.08 -1.41 6.59
C GLY A 140 -32.29 -0.05 5.92
N PRO A 141 -33.52 0.53 5.95
CA PRO A 141 -33.77 1.87 5.43
C PRO A 141 -32.95 2.88 6.24
N PRO A 142 -31.94 3.56 5.65
CA PRO A 142 -31.13 4.50 6.39
C PRO A 142 -31.88 5.84 6.51
N PRO A 143 -32.11 6.39 7.72
CA PRO A 143 -32.57 7.78 7.84
C PRO A 143 -31.48 8.78 7.39
N THR A 144 -30.21 8.35 7.33
CA THR A 144 -29.04 9.15 6.96
C THR A 144 -27.95 8.26 6.35
N LYS A 145 -27.32 8.69 5.24
CA LYS A 145 -26.16 8.00 4.63
C LYS A 145 -24.99 7.93 5.62
N ILE A 146 -24.60 6.72 6.03
CA ILE A 146 -23.42 6.47 6.88
C ILE A 146 -22.27 6.06 5.97
N GLU A 147 -21.15 6.75 6.10
CA GLU A 147 -19.90 6.44 5.42
C GLU A 147 -19.12 5.41 6.24
N THR A 148 -19.06 4.18 5.76
CA THR A 148 -18.35 3.09 6.44
C THR A 148 -17.10 2.70 5.67
N SER A 149 -15.96 2.69 6.36
CA SER A 149 -14.71 2.12 5.85
C SER A 149 -14.37 0.85 6.65
N LEU A 150 -14.11 -0.23 5.93
CA LEU A 150 -13.79 -1.54 6.49
C LEU A 150 -12.31 -1.86 6.25
N VAL A 151 -11.57 -2.11 7.33
CA VAL A 151 -10.17 -2.57 7.27
C VAL A 151 -10.12 -4.00 7.78
N VAL A 152 -9.63 -4.91 6.95
CA VAL A 152 -9.57 -6.35 7.25
C VAL A 152 -8.15 -6.83 7.23
N THR A 153 -7.70 -7.45 8.32
CA THR A 153 -6.36 -8.05 8.39
C THR A 153 -6.43 -9.52 8.00
N PHE A 154 -5.50 -9.95 7.13
CA PHE A 154 -5.30 -11.33 6.73
C PHE A 154 -3.84 -11.71 6.95
N HIS A 155 -3.61 -12.69 7.83
CA HIS A 155 -2.26 -13.20 8.10
C HIS A 155 -1.86 -14.18 7.01
N GLN A 156 -0.77 -13.90 6.31
CA GLN A 156 -0.27 -14.70 5.19
C GLN A 156 0.27 -16.06 5.65
N ASP A 157 0.89 -16.12 6.83
CA ASP A 157 1.55 -17.32 7.36
C ASP A 157 0.59 -18.33 8.00
N VAL A 158 -0.69 -17.99 8.05
CA VAL A 158 -1.73 -18.82 8.65
C VAL A 158 -2.27 -19.75 7.55
N PRO A 159 -1.97 -21.07 7.57
CA PRO A 159 -2.11 -21.96 6.41
C PRO A 159 -3.56 -22.08 5.91
N ASN A 160 -3.85 -21.82 4.65
CA ASN A 160 -5.23 -21.83 4.16
C ASN A 160 -5.97 -23.16 4.43
N PRO A 161 -7.29 -23.11 4.74
CA PRO A 161 -8.08 -24.34 4.85
C PRO A 161 -8.06 -25.09 3.51
N HIS A 162 -8.04 -26.42 3.56
CA HIS A 162 -8.08 -27.23 2.34
C HIS A 162 -9.34 -26.91 1.52
N HIS A 163 -9.13 -26.62 0.25
CA HIS A 163 -10.21 -26.33 -0.68
C HIS A 163 -11.06 -27.58 -0.91
N VAL A 164 -12.33 -27.50 -0.51
CA VAL A 164 -13.31 -28.56 -0.81
C VAL A 164 -13.70 -28.52 -2.30
N MET A 165 -13.57 -27.35 -2.93
CA MET A 165 -13.92 -27.11 -4.35
C MET A 165 -12.66 -26.72 -5.14
N PRO A 166 -12.28 -27.50 -6.17
CA PRO A 166 -11.04 -27.29 -6.92
C PRO A 166 -11.03 -26.01 -7.77
N TYR A 167 -12.22 -25.52 -8.17
CA TYR A 167 -12.35 -24.32 -9.00
C TYR A 167 -12.65 -23.04 -8.20
N ALA A 168 -12.76 -23.13 -6.87
CA ALA A 168 -13.00 -21.96 -6.04
C ALA A 168 -11.68 -21.20 -5.83
N PRO A 169 -11.68 -19.85 -5.93
CA PRO A 169 -10.48 -19.06 -5.68
C PRO A 169 -10.02 -19.20 -4.23
N SER A 170 -8.71 -19.02 -4.01
CA SER A 170 -8.17 -18.96 -2.64
C SER A 170 -8.81 -17.81 -1.85
N PRO A 171 -8.94 -17.90 -0.51
CA PRO A 171 -9.48 -16.80 0.28
C PRO A 171 -8.70 -15.50 0.10
N LEU A 172 -7.37 -15.59 -0.03
CA LEU A 172 -6.52 -14.44 -0.32
C LEU A 172 -6.85 -13.84 -1.68
N SER A 173 -6.95 -14.67 -2.74
CA SER A 173 -7.33 -14.19 -4.08
C SER A 173 -8.71 -13.52 -4.08
N MET A 174 -9.68 -14.08 -3.36
CA MET A 174 -11.01 -13.50 -3.22
C MET A 174 -10.97 -12.15 -2.48
N LEU A 175 -10.26 -12.07 -1.36
CA LEU A 175 -10.11 -10.83 -0.59
C LEU A 175 -9.38 -9.74 -1.39
N SER A 176 -8.28 -10.08 -2.05
CA SER A 176 -7.53 -9.16 -2.91
C SER A 176 -8.36 -8.72 -4.11
N TYR A 177 -9.26 -9.56 -4.63
CA TYR A 177 -10.19 -9.17 -5.69
C TYR A 177 -11.25 -8.17 -5.20
N LEU A 178 -11.81 -8.37 -4.01
CA LEU A 178 -12.84 -7.50 -3.43
C LEU A 178 -12.29 -6.17 -2.90
N ALA A 179 -11.06 -6.16 -2.41
CA ALA A 179 -10.45 -4.98 -1.81
C ALA A 179 -10.20 -3.88 -2.85
N THR A 180 -10.51 -2.63 -2.49
CA THR A 180 -10.14 -1.46 -3.31
C THR A 180 -8.73 -0.99 -2.98
N THR A 181 -8.22 -1.34 -1.81
CA THR A 181 -6.85 -1.03 -1.40
C THR A 181 -6.27 -2.24 -0.69
N VAL A 182 -5.08 -2.68 -1.12
CA VAL A 182 -4.32 -3.75 -0.49
C VAL A 182 -3.05 -3.12 0.08
N ILE A 183 -2.80 -3.34 1.37
CA ILE A 183 -1.59 -2.87 2.05
C ILE A 183 -0.86 -4.10 2.55
N LYS A 184 0.27 -4.42 1.93
CA LYS A 184 1.18 -5.47 2.39
C LYS A 184 2.24 -4.87 3.29
N LEU A 185 2.43 -5.49 4.46
CA LEU A 185 3.35 -5.00 5.47
C LEU A 185 4.68 -5.72 5.38
N HIS A 186 5.75 -4.96 5.47
CA HIS A 186 7.11 -5.46 5.48
C HIS A 186 7.89 -4.86 6.65
N SER A 187 8.79 -5.66 7.22
CA SER A 187 9.72 -5.17 8.23
C SER A 187 10.75 -4.23 7.58
N PHE A 188 10.90 -3.02 8.13
CA PHE A 188 11.84 -2.05 7.56
C PHE A 188 13.29 -2.52 7.60
N SER A 189 13.69 -3.25 8.64
CA SER A 189 15.03 -3.83 8.73
C SER A 189 15.29 -4.87 7.64
N HIS A 190 14.28 -5.67 7.27
CA HIS A 190 14.40 -6.69 6.22
C HIS A 190 14.55 -6.04 4.85
N ILE A 191 13.76 -5.01 4.55
CA ILE A 191 13.87 -4.24 3.30
C ILE A 191 15.25 -3.59 3.18
N LEU A 192 15.78 -3.02 4.26
CA LEU A 192 17.15 -2.45 4.25
C LEU A 192 18.22 -3.53 4.03
N ALA A 193 18.08 -4.71 4.64
CA ALA A 193 19.02 -5.81 4.45
C ALA A 193 19.00 -6.34 3.01
N GLN A 194 17.81 -6.49 2.43
CA GLN A 194 17.62 -6.87 1.02
C GLN A 194 18.21 -5.83 0.07
N LYS A 195 17.98 -4.55 0.33
CA LYS A 195 18.59 -3.46 -0.43
C LYS A 195 20.12 -3.49 -0.32
N ALA A 196 20.67 -3.62 0.89
CA ALA A 196 22.11 -3.65 1.10
C ALA A 196 22.80 -4.84 0.40
N ALA A 197 22.12 -6.00 0.34
CA ALA A 197 22.60 -7.13 -0.45
C ALA A 197 22.56 -6.83 -1.95
N ARG A 198 21.45 -6.26 -2.45
CA ARG A 198 21.29 -5.89 -3.86
C ARG A 198 22.30 -4.83 -4.31
N ASP A 199 22.54 -3.81 -3.49
CA ASP A 199 23.51 -2.74 -3.75
C ASP A 199 24.95 -3.29 -3.83
N ARG A 200 25.22 -4.44 -3.19
CA ARG A 200 26.51 -5.15 -3.22
C ARG A 200 26.53 -6.34 -4.19
N SER A 201 25.47 -6.52 -4.99
CA SER A 201 25.30 -7.68 -5.88
C SER A 201 25.43 -9.03 -5.15
N LEU A 202 25.03 -9.09 -3.88
CA LEU A 202 24.95 -10.31 -3.08
C LEU A 202 23.54 -10.92 -3.17
N ALA A 203 23.43 -12.21 -2.86
CA ALA A 203 22.14 -12.86 -2.71
C ALA A 203 21.32 -12.15 -1.62
N ALA A 204 20.07 -11.82 -1.94
CA ALA A 204 19.18 -11.16 -0.99
C ALA A 204 18.88 -12.10 0.19
N PRO A 205 18.97 -11.63 1.45
CA PRO A 205 18.55 -12.42 2.60
C PRO A 205 17.05 -12.71 2.51
N VAL A 206 16.72 -13.95 2.82
CA VAL A 206 15.36 -14.45 2.98
C VAL A 206 15.04 -14.44 4.47
N PHE A 207 13.79 -14.16 4.83
CA PHE A 207 13.37 -14.07 6.22
C PHE A 207 12.17 -14.97 6.50
N GLY A 208 12.10 -15.51 7.71
CA GLY A 208 10.88 -16.16 8.20
C GLY A 208 10.66 -17.57 7.67
N LEU A 209 9.42 -17.88 7.28
CA LEU A 209 9.06 -19.22 6.77
C LEU A 209 9.81 -19.59 5.48
N GLU A 210 10.16 -18.59 4.66
CA GLU A 210 10.89 -18.79 3.42
C GLU A 210 12.37 -19.17 3.63
N GLU A 211 12.91 -18.99 4.85
CA GLU A 211 14.28 -19.44 5.15
C GLU A 211 14.41 -20.97 5.11
N GLU A 212 13.30 -21.71 5.20
CA GLU A 212 13.25 -23.18 5.29
C GLU A 212 14.20 -23.76 6.37
N GLN A 213 14.49 -22.97 7.40
CA GLN A 213 15.34 -23.37 8.51
C GLN A 213 14.51 -24.00 9.63
N ASP A 214 15.01 -25.11 10.17
CA ASP A 214 14.42 -25.78 11.32
C ASP A 214 14.61 -24.90 12.57
N GLY A 215 13.50 -24.44 13.17
CA GLY A 215 13.56 -23.61 14.37
C GLY A 215 12.21 -23.07 14.82
N VAL A 216 12.23 -22.25 15.87
CA VAL A 216 11.08 -21.47 16.32
C VAL A 216 11.17 -20.09 15.68
N LEU A 217 10.19 -19.73 14.86
CA LEU A 217 10.10 -18.38 14.33
C LEU A 217 9.74 -17.42 15.46
N LEU A 218 10.67 -16.50 15.73
CA LEU A 218 10.42 -15.36 16.60
C LEU A 218 9.87 -14.24 15.72
N GLY A 219 8.59 -13.92 15.90
CA GLY A 219 8.02 -12.72 15.29
C GLY A 219 8.74 -11.46 15.77
N ARG A 220 8.43 -10.32 15.14
CA ARG A 220 9.07 -9.03 15.47
C ARG A 220 9.07 -8.79 16.99
N LEU A 221 10.26 -8.84 17.59
CA LEU A 221 10.45 -8.42 18.97
C LEU A 221 10.22 -6.90 19.01
N ASP A 222 9.25 -6.45 19.80
CA ASP A 222 8.94 -5.02 20.03
C ASP A 222 10.16 -4.19 20.48
N LYS A 223 11.23 -4.87 20.89
CA LYS A 223 12.53 -4.31 21.20
C LYS A 223 13.61 -5.09 20.47
N ALA A 224 13.79 -4.83 19.18
CA ALA A 224 15.06 -5.16 18.55
C ALA A 224 16.14 -4.37 19.29
N SER A 225 17.02 -5.05 20.02
CA SER A 225 18.20 -4.46 20.65
C SER A 225 19.16 -4.00 19.56
N GLY A 226 18.85 -2.88 18.91
CA GLY A 226 19.58 -2.36 17.76
C GLY A 226 19.12 -0.95 17.44
N ASN A 227 20.01 -0.16 16.84
CA ASN A 227 19.86 1.27 16.57
C ASN A 227 18.41 1.65 16.23
N GLY A 228 17.80 2.52 17.05
CA GLY A 228 16.43 2.99 16.88
C GLY A 228 16.12 3.62 15.52
N SER A 229 17.12 3.79 14.64
CA SER A 229 17.00 4.26 13.26
C SER A 229 16.32 3.26 12.31
N THR A 230 16.39 1.95 12.58
CA THR A 230 15.75 0.91 11.74
C THR A 230 14.34 0.52 12.21
N GLU A 231 13.78 1.28 13.14
CA GLU A 231 12.41 1.09 13.60
C GLU A 231 11.41 1.72 12.61
N GLY A 232 10.44 0.92 12.16
CA GLY A 232 9.37 1.35 11.28
C GLY A 232 8.60 0.16 10.71
N VAL A 233 7.58 0.45 9.91
CA VAL A 233 6.87 -0.54 9.09
C VAL A 233 6.88 -0.02 7.66
N VAL A 234 7.23 -0.87 6.70
CA VAL A 234 7.12 -0.55 5.29
C VAL A 234 5.74 -0.99 4.81
N LEU A 235 5.06 -0.11 4.08
CA LEU A 235 3.75 -0.33 3.50
C LEU A 235 3.91 -0.42 1.98
N GLU A 236 3.75 -1.60 1.43
CA GLU A 236 3.53 -1.79 0.00
C GLU A 236 2.04 -1.63 -0.26
N MET A 237 1.65 -0.55 -0.94
CA MET A 237 0.26 -0.16 -1.13
C MET A 237 -0.13 -0.31 -2.59
N GLU A 238 -1.17 -1.10 -2.85
CA GLU A 238 -1.89 -1.17 -4.13
C GLU A 238 -3.27 -0.53 -3.95
N HIS A 239 -3.54 0.59 -4.64
CA HIS A 239 -4.86 1.24 -4.63
C HIS A 239 -5.49 1.21 -6.02
N ARG A 240 -6.72 0.72 -6.11
CA ARG A 240 -7.48 0.65 -7.36
C ARG A 240 -8.33 1.90 -7.52
N ARG A 241 -8.03 2.67 -8.57
CA ARG A 241 -8.79 3.86 -8.95
C ARG A 241 -10.17 3.46 -9.49
N LYS A 242 -11.05 4.46 -9.66
CA LYS A 242 -12.37 4.26 -10.27
C LYS A 242 -12.30 3.75 -11.71
N SER A 243 -11.25 4.10 -12.45
CA SER A 243 -10.95 3.58 -13.78
C SER A 243 -10.55 2.10 -13.80
N GLY A 244 -10.32 1.49 -12.63
CA GLY A 244 -9.81 0.13 -12.49
C GLY A 244 -8.29 0.02 -12.56
N ARG A 245 -7.57 1.09 -12.92
CA ARG A 245 -6.10 1.14 -12.89
C ARG A 245 -5.59 1.12 -11.45
N GLY A 246 -4.56 0.31 -11.20
CA GLY A 246 -3.89 0.21 -9.89
C GLY A 246 -2.74 1.20 -9.75
N VAL A 247 -2.62 1.82 -8.58
CA VAL A 247 -1.45 2.61 -8.15
C VAL A 247 -0.68 1.76 -7.14
N LEU A 248 0.58 1.46 -7.45
CA LEU A 248 1.48 0.74 -6.56
C LEU A 248 2.57 1.69 -6.04
N GLU A 249 2.70 1.83 -4.73
CA GLU A 249 3.69 2.71 -4.12
C GLU A 249 4.13 2.22 -2.74
N TRP A 250 5.37 2.57 -2.36
CA TRP A 250 6.01 2.09 -1.14
C TRP A 250 6.22 3.22 -0.14
N TYR A 251 5.73 3.00 1.07
CA TYR A 251 5.78 3.98 2.14
C TYR A 251 6.47 3.43 3.39
N VAL A 252 6.96 4.33 4.24
CA VAL A 252 7.47 4.01 5.57
C VAL A 252 6.60 4.69 6.62
N LEU A 253 5.98 3.88 7.47
CA LEU A 253 5.31 4.32 8.70
C LEU A 253 6.31 4.28 9.85
N PRO A 254 6.72 5.42 10.43
CA PRO A 254 7.58 5.43 11.60
C PRO A 254 6.83 4.91 12.84
N PRO A 255 7.56 4.40 13.85
CA PRO A 255 6.96 3.92 15.07
C PRO A 255 6.23 5.05 15.82
N ALA A 256 5.14 4.71 16.50
CA ALA A 256 4.31 5.67 17.23
C ALA A 256 5.06 6.41 18.36
N SER A 257 6.22 5.90 18.80
CA SER A 257 7.10 6.55 19.78
C SER A 257 7.75 7.84 19.27
N ARG A 258 7.86 8.02 17.94
CA ARG A 258 8.55 9.17 17.32
C ARG A 258 7.69 10.41 17.18
N TYR A 259 6.38 10.33 17.45
CA TYR A 259 5.47 11.46 17.30
C TYR A 259 4.39 11.47 18.39
N SER A 260 3.85 12.65 18.67
CA SER A 260 2.75 12.81 19.62
C SER A 260 1.48 12.14 19.10
N PRO A 261 0.64 11.53 19.96
CA PRO A 261 -0.66 10.99 19.53
C PRO A 261 -1.58 12.07 18.92
N GLN A 262 -1.38 13.34 19.29
CA GLN A 262 -2.12 14.49 18.77
C GLN A 262 -1.50 15.09 17.50
N HIS A 263 -0.48 14.46 16.92
CA HIS A 263 0.20 14.99 15.75
C HIS A 263 -0.72 14.94 14.52
N VAL A 264 -1.12 16.11 14.01
CA VAL A 264 -2.09 16.22 12.90
C VAL A 264 -1.43 16.10 11.52
N LYS A 265 -0.13 16.41 11.42
CA LYS A 265 0.58 16.37 10.13
C LYS A 265 0.84 14.94 9.67
N GLU A 266 1.07 14.79 8.37
CA GLU A 266 1.42 13.51 7.76
C GLU A 266 2.77 13.04 8.31
N VAL A 267 2.81 11.77 8.71
CA VAL A 267 3.98 11.13 9.34
C VAL A 267 4.59 10.09 8.41
N VAL A 268 3.80 9.59 7.46
CA VAL A 268 4.24 8.64 6.46
C VAL A 268 5.14 9.35 5.45
N ILE A 269 6.23 8.68 5.06
CA ILE A 269 7.16 9.14 4.03
C ILE A 269 7.29 8.08 2.95
N LEU A 270 7.69 8.47 1.74
CA LEU A 270 8.00 7.51 0.68
C LEU A 270 9.27 6.73 1.01
N LEU A 271 9.31 5.46 0.63
CA LEU A 271 10.48 4.61 0.87
C LEU A 271 11.73 5.18 0.20
N ASP A 272 11.61 5.67 -1.04
CA ASP A 272 12.71 6.30 -1.80
C ASP A 272 13.24 7.60 -1.18
N ASP A 273 12.44 8.25 -0.33
CA ASP A 273 12.82 9.47 0.38
C ASP A 273 13.42 9.19 1.76
N HIS A 274 13.33 7.96 2.26
CA HIS A 274 13.89 7.61 3.56
C HIS A 274 15.43 7.66 3.53
N PRO A 275 16.10 8.36 4.45
CA PRO A 275 17.55 8.59 4.40
C PRO A 275 18.40 7.31 4.42
N LEU A 276 17.95 6.26 5.12
CA LEU A 276 18.61 4.95 5.13
C LEU A 276 18.38 4.12 3.86
N TYR A 277 17.34 4.44 3.08
CA TYR A 277 17.01 3.71 1.87
C TYR A 277 17.57 4.42 0.64
N ARG A 278 17.52 5.75 0.59
CA ARG A 278 18.10 6.53 -0.50
C ARG A 278 19.60 6.21 -0.66
N PRO A 279 20.09 5.98 -1.89
CA PRO A 279 21.53 5.82 -2.11
C PRO A 279 22.27 7.08 -1.60
N PRO A 280 23.45 6.93 -0.98
CA PRO A 280 24.23 8.07 -0.56
C PRO A 280 24.49 8.94 -1.79
N VAL A 281 24.02 10.19 -1.74
CA VAL A 281 24.39 11.19 -2.74
C VAL A 281 25.85 11.47 -2.46
N ASN A 282 26.75 10.91 -3.28
CA ASN A 282 28.18 11.20 -3.23
C ASN A 282 28.34 12.72 -3.35
N THR A 283 28.51 13.37 -2.20
CA THR A 283 28.66 14.83 -2.10
C THR A 283 30.09 15.26 -2.47
N ASP A 284 30.92 14.29 -2.90
CA ASP A 284 32.31 14.45 -3.29
C ASP A 284 32.51 14.46 -4.82
N PHE A 285 31.46 14.65 -5.63
CA PHE A 285 31.66 15.04 -7.04
C PHE A 285 31.93 16.54 -7.13
N ASN A 286 33.07 16.93 -6.56
CA ASN A 286 33.72 18.18 -6.91
C ASN A 286 34.23 18.02 -8.34
N MET A 287 33.46 18.55 -9.30
CA MET A 287 33.90 19.14 -10.56
C MET A 287 35.37 18.94 -10.96
N GLU A 288 35.70 17.82 -11.60
CA GLU A 288 36.72 17.73 -12.65
C GLU A 288 36.61 16.37 -13.34
N ASN A 289 35.90 16.32 -14.47
CA ASN A 289 36.11 15.40 -15.61
C ASN A 289 36.56 13.93 -15.39
N GLU A 290 36.30 13.30 -14.25
CA GLU A 290 36.44 11.85 -14.13
C GLU A 290 35.13 11.22 -14.61
N GLU A 291 35.03 11.08 -15.94
CA GLU A 291 34.24 10.00 -16.51
C GLU A 291 34.59 8.71 -15.74
N PRO A 292 33.61 7.89 -15.34
CA PRO A 292 33.92 6.61 -14.74
C PRO A 292 34.89 5.89 -15.66
N GLU A 293 36.05 5.43 -15.15
CA GLU A 293 37.01 4.64 -15.90
C GLU A 293 36.33 3.33 -16.37
N SER A 294 35.60 3.45 -17.47
CA SER A 294 35.06 2.32 -18.19
C SER A 294 36.25 1.56 -18.73
N THR A 295 36.32 0.27 -18.42
CA THR A 295 37.38 -0.63 -18.89
C THR A 295 37.36 -0.81 -20.42
N PHE A 296 36.38 -0.20 -21.08
CA PHE A 296 36.21 -0.16 -22.52
C PHE A 296 35.98 1.29 -22.94
N GLU A 297 36.83 1.80 -23.83
CA GLU A 297 36.61 3.09 -24.48
C GLU A 297 35.40 2.99 -25.41
N LEU A 298 34.24 3.47 -24.95
CA LEU A 298 33.00 3.53 -25.75
C LEU A 298 33.00 4.72 -26.74
N ARG A 299 34.09 5.49 -26.79
CA ARG A 299 34.26 6.57 -27.74
C ARG A 299 34.57 5.98 -29.11
N LEU A 300 33.85 6.43 -30.14
CA LEU A 300 34.19 6.11 -31.51
C LEU A 300 35.60 6.63 -31.79
N THR A 301 36.46 5.79 -32.33
CA THR A 301 37.74 6.25 -32.85
C THR A 301 37.49 7.30 -33.94
N GLU A 302 38.42 8.22 -34.12
CA GLU A 302 38.28 9.31 -35.10
C GLU A 302 38.05 8.79 -36.53
N ARG A 303 38.53 7.57 -36.82
CA ARG A 303 38.26 6.84 -38.05
C ARG A 303 36.81 6.38 -38.16
N GLN A 304 36.27 5.73 -37.12
CA GLN A 304 34.87 5.29 -37.09
C GLN A 304 33.88 6.46 -37.12
N ARG A 305 34.24 7.59 -36.51
CA ARG A 305 33.45 8.82 -36.59
C ARG A 305 33.40 9.35 -38.02
N ARG A 306 34.54 9.42 -38.71
CA ARG A 306 34.62 9.88 -40.10
C ARG A 306 33.89 8.93 -41.05
N ASP A 307 33.97 7.63 -40.82
CA ASP A 307 33.24 6.64 -41.61
C ASP A 307 31.72 6.77 -41.40
N ARG A 308 31.25 7.02 -40.17
CA ARG A 308 29.83 7.29 -39.88
C ARG A 308 29.34 8.58 -40.55
N GLU A 309 30.13 9.64 -40.50
CA GLU A 309 29.80 10.93 -41.11
C GLU A 309 29.83 10.88 -42.66
N GLY A 310 30.59 9.95 -43.25
CA GLY A 310 30.66 9.72 -44.70
C GLY A 310 29.60 8.79 -45.29
N VAL A 311 28.77 8.15 -44.45
CA VAL A 311 27.69 7.26 -44.93
C VAL A 311 26.49 8.11 -45.34
N VAL A 312 26.33 8.28 -46.65
CA VAL A 312 25.16 8.95 -47.24
C VAL A 312 23.97 7.98 -47.22
N LEU A 313 23.09 8.16 -46.24
CA LEU A 313 21.82 7.45 -46.17
C LEU A 313 20.80 8.15 -47.09
N PRO A 314 20.13 7.42 -48.00
CA PRO A 314 19.00 7.96 -48.74
C PRO A 314 17.97 8.54 -47.77
N TYR A 315 17.53 9.79 -48.00
CA TYR A 315 16.49 10.51 -47.25
C TYR A 315 16.83 11.00 -45.82
N PHE A 316 18.07 10.83 -45.33
CA PHE A 316 18.47 11.35 -44.01
C PHE A 316 18.53 12.89 -43.96
N ASP A 317 18.90 13.51 -45.08
CA ASP A 317 18.90 14.97 -45.25
C ASP A 317 17.49 15.58 -45.18
N ALA A 318 16.42 14.78 -45.34
CA ALA A 318 15.04 15.26 -45.23
C ALA A 318 14.60 15.52 -43.78
N GLN A 319 15.37 15.08 -42.78
CA GLN A 319 15.12 15.36 -41.35
C GLN A 319 15.89 16.59 -40.85
N GLN A 320 16.99 16.97 -41.52
CA GLN A 320 17.66 18.24 -41.29
C GLN A 320 16.91 19.29 -42.11
N GLY A 321 16.25 20.24 -41.45
CA GLY A 321 15.22 21.13 -42.02
C GLY A 321 15.62 22.10 -43.15
N ASP A 322 16.62 21.79 -43.98
CA ASP A 322 17.10 22.58 -45.12
C ASP A 322 16.56 22.10 -46.49
N GLY A 323 15.70 21.08 -46.52
CA GLY A 323 14.96 20.64 -47.72
C GLY A 323 13.62 21.37 -47.90
N PRO A 324 13.05 21.46 -49.12
CA PRO A 324 11.78 22.15 -49.39
C PRO A 324 10.53 21.49 -48.77
N GLY A 325 10.71 20.41 -48.00
CA GLY A 325 9.70 19.85 -47.11
C GLY A 325 10.16 20.09 -45.68
N GLU A 326 9.43 20.96 -44.97
CA GLU A 326 9.57 21.19 -43.54
C GLU A 326 9.61 19.83 -42.81
N GLY A 327 10.72 19.56 -42.12
CA GLY A 327 11.07 18.23 -41.60
C GLY A 327 9.93 17.58 -40.83
N GLY A 328 9.83 16.24 -40.92
CA GLY A 328 8.75 15.39 -40.43
C GLY A 328 8.36 15.60 -38.97
N ARG A 329 7.66 16.70 -38.70
CA ARG A 329 7.05 17.04 -37.43
C ARG A 329 5.74 16.30 -37.38
N ILE A 330 5.74 15.17 -36.67
CA ILE A 330 4.53 14.41 -36.42
C ILE A 330 3.64 15.29 -35.52
N LEU A 331 2.61 15.89 -36.10
CA LEU A 331 1.51 16.48 -35.34
C LEU A 331 0.58 15.36 -34.93
N TYR A 332 0.42 15.21 -33.61
CA TYR A 332 -0.62 14.38 -33.03
C TYR A 332 -1.90 15.19 -32.94
N ASP A 333 -2.94 14.79 -33.67
CA ASP A 333 -4.31 15.28 -33.47
C ASP A 333 -5.02 14.33 -32.51
N MET A 334 -5.52 14.87 -31.40
CA MET A 334 -6.20 14.09 -30.37
C MET A 334 -7.56 13.60 -30.89
N GLY A 335 -7.82 12.29 -30.81
CA GLY A 335 -9.09 11.68 -31.19
C GLY A 335 -10.06 11.55 -30.02
N GLU A 336 -11.36 11.48 -30.30
CA GLU A 336 -12.41 11.22 -29.28
C GLU A 336 -12.30 9.83 -28.61
N GLU A 337 -11.40 8.98 -29.09
CA GLU A 337 -11.11 7.63 -28.56
C GLU A 337 -9.95 7.61 -27.55
N ASP A 338 -9.29 8.74 -27.30
CA ASP A 338 -8.27 8.85 -26.25
C ASP A 338 -8.93 8.93 -24.87
N ASP A 339 -8.65 7.94 -24.01
CA ASP A 339 -9.10 7.83 -22.61
C ASP A 339 -8.43 8.90 -21.73
N PHE A 340 -8.79 10.17 -21.93
CA PHE A 340 -8.32 11.30 -21.14
C PHE A 340 -8.98 11.30 -19.74
N ASP A 341 -8.18 11.12 -18.69
CA ASP A 341 -8.65 11.06 -17.29
C ASP A 341 -8.78 12.49 -16.71
N GLU A 342 -10.01 12.99 -16.51
CA GLU A 342 -10.27 14.32 -15.89
C GLU A 342 -9.68 14.47 -14.46
N GLU A 343 -9.37 13.36 -13.76
CA GLU A 343 -8.70 13.37 -12.45
C GLU A 343 -7.19 13.71 -12.53
N GLU A 344 -6.58 13.73 -13.73
CA GLU A 344 -5.18 14.16 -13.94
C GLU A 344 -5.07 15.69 -14.18
N ASP A 345 -6.13 16.33 -14.72
CA ASP A 345 -6.08 17.71 -15.21
C ASP A 345 -6.89 18.74 -14.41
N GLU A 346 -7.66 18.33 -13.40
CA GLU A 346 -8.08 19.26 -12.35
C GLU A 346 -6.89 19.52 -11.39
N ILE A 347 -5.87 20.28 -11.83
CA ILE A 347 -5.02 21.25 -11.07
C ILE A 347 -3.81 21.73 -11.91
#